data_AF-A0A364RDQ4-F1
#
_entry.id   AF-A0A364RDQ4-F1
#
_cell.length_a   1.000
_cell.length_b   1.000
_cell.length_c   1.000
_cell.angle_alpha   90.00
_cell.angle_beta   90.00
_cell.angle_gamma   90.00
#
_symmetry.space_group_name_H-M   'P 1'
#
loop_
_entity.id
_entity.type
_entity.pdbx_description
1 polymer ?
#
loop_
_entity_poly.entity_id
_entity_poly.type
_entity_poly.pdbx_seq_one_letter_code
_entity_poly.pdbx_strand_id
1 'polypeptide(L)'
;MKKLLVVINLLILFVAFNCIAQKKNNQFQWNLEKERVHSKNRSDSTKWSLKNWKADNQNKRVKGKPIIEGVFPVPDYNLADSTFNGLGNSGDWKGFELKNKKIIYHSLYVNKNNINDKYIPNKPNEVFFTIVALTDTVDTNRYTHTNISVTSRNHPHYVGQGFIKTKKNEIDFVSFITADRNAYALVNMRLFDLRVGRIVLVATKKDGTFRSLQLESPIMSSDEMNEYIQHLLSNDKEVIGFFTQPENI
;
A
#
# COMPACT_ATOMS: atom_id res chain seq x y z
N MET A 1 14.68 -67.20 -8.22
CA MET A 1 14.04 -66.03 -8.89
C MET A 1 12.93 -65.38 -8.05
N LYS A 2 11.95 -66.11 -7.50
CA LYS A 2 10.85 -65.51 -6.70
C LYS A 2 11.30 -64.70 -5.46
N LYS A 3 12.34 -65.15 -4.73
CA LYS A 3 12.86 -64.42 -3.55
C LYS A 3 13.58 -63.09 -3.90
N LEU A 4 14.20 -63.01 -5.08
CA LEU A 4 14.88 -61.79 -5.54
C LEU A 4 13.88 -60.71 -5.98
N LEU A 5 12.75 -61.14 -6.57
CA LEU A 5 11.65 -60.26 -6.99
C LEU A 5 10.93 -59.62 -5.78
N VAL A 6 10.83 -60.34 -4.65
CA VAL A 6 10.20 -59.83 -3.41
C VAL A 6 11.08 -58.77 -2.76
N VAL A 7 12.40 -58.97 -2.74
CA VAL A 7 13.35 -57.98 -2.18
C VAL A 7 13.39 -56.70 -3.02
N ILE A 8 13.34 -56.81 -4.35
CA ILE A 8 13.29 -55.64 -5.24
C ILE A 8 11.98 -54.86 -5.08
N ASN A 9 10.83 -55.54 -4.94
CA ASN A 9 9.55 -54.88 -4.70
C ASN A 9 9.47 -54.19 -3.32
N LEU A 10 10.08 -54.76 -2.29
CA LEU A 10 10.18 -54.13 -0.96
C LEU A 10 11.11 -52.91 -0.96
N LEU A 11 12.19 -52.94 -1.74
CA LEU A 11 13.11 -51.81 -1.89
C LEU A 11 12.45 -50.63 -2.66
N ILE A 12 11.66 -50.92 -3.69
CA ILE A 12 10.90 -49.92 -4.44
C ILE A 12 9.79 -49.29 -3.56
N LEU A 13 9.16 -50.07 -2.67
CA LEU A 13 8.21 -49.54 -1.68
C LEU A 13 8.89 -48.58 -0.69
N PHE A 14 10.10 -48.89 -0.23
CA PHE A 14 10.86 -48.03 0.69
C PHE A 14 11.36 -46.73 0.03
N VAL A 15 11.65 -46.75 -1.26
CA VAL A 15 12.00 -45.54 -2.03
C VAL A 15 10.77 -44.68 -2.34
N ALA A 16 9.61 -45.31 -2.58
CA ALA A 16 8.35 -44.58 -2.79
C ALA A 16 7.85 -43.87 -1.52
N PHE A 17 8.07 -44.44 -0.32
CA PHE A 17 7.67 -43.79 0.94
C PHE A 17 8.59 -42.64 1.38
N ASN A 18 9.85 -42.61 0.93
CA ASN A 18 10.78 -41.50 1.24
C ASN A 18 10.71 -40.34 0.24
N CYS A 19 9.95 -40.49 -0.85
CA CYS A 19 9.79 -39.43 -1.85
C CYS A 19 8.47 -38.63 -1.69
N ILE A 20 7.73 -38.85 -0.60
CA ILE A 20 6.87 -37.80 -0.03
C ILE A 20 7.78 -36.92 0.82
N ALA A 21 8.75 -36.27 0.15
CA ALA A 21 9.31 -35.05 0.68
C ALA A 21 8.10 -34.17 1.00
N GLN A 22 7.87 -33.92 2.29
CA GLN A 22 7.00 -32.85 2.73
C GLN A 22 7.45 -31.61 1.95
N LYS A 23 6.74 -31.27 0.86
CA LYS A 23 6.70 -29.91 0.37
C LYS A 23 6.10 -29.15 1.54
N LYS A 24 6.98 -28.71 2.43
CA LYS A 24 6.70 -27.76 3.47
C LYS A 24 6.39 -26.48 2.72
N ASN A 25 5.19 -26.40 2.17
CA ASN A 25 4.62 -25.14 1.73
C ASN A 25 4.18 -24.38 2.99
N ASN A 26 5.11 -24.22 3.94
CA ASN A 26 4.98 -23.33 5.08
C ASN A 26 5.26 -21.92 4.57
N GLN A 27 4.56 -21.48 3.52
CA GLN A 27 4.54 -20.07 3.20
C GLN A 27 3.85 -19.37 4.38
N PHE A 28 4.56 -18.43 4.99
CA PHE A 28 4.05 -17.66 6.10
C PHE A 28 2.69 -17.05 5.73
N GLN A 29 1.69 -17.26 6.58
CA GLN A 29 0.39 -16.63 6.44
C GLN A 29 0.04 -15.86 7.71
N TRP A 30 -0.32 -14.59 7.55
CA TRP A 30 -0.93 -13.80 8.62
C TRP A 30 -2.35 -14.31 8.89
N ASN A 31 -2.71 -14.46 10.16
CA ASN A 31 -4.04 -14.90 10.58
C ASN A 31 -4.41 -14.22 11.90
N LEU A 32 -5.65 -14.42 12.35
CA LEU A 32 -6.17 -13.78 13.56
C LEU A 32 -5.39 -14.14 14.83
N GLU A 33 -4.78 -15.32 14.89
CA GLU A 33 -3.96 -15.69 16.05
C GLU A 33 -2.66 -14.88 16.11
N LYS A 34 -1.98 -14.74 14.97
CA LYS A 34 -0.81 -13.84 14.85
C LYS A 34 -1.18 -12.39 15.11
N GLU A 35 -2.36 -11.94 14.68
CA GLU A 35 -2.87 -10.61 15.01
C GLU A 35 -3.01 -10.40 16.52
N ARG A 36 -3.58 -11.39 17.24
CA ARG A 36 -3.68 -11.33 18.71
C ARG A 36 -2.32 -11.27 19.39
N VAL A 37 -1.36 -12.06 18.92
CA VAL A 37 0.03 -12.03 19.42
C VAL A 37 0.65 -10.67 19.15
N HIS A 38 0.51 -10.13 17.95
CA HIS A 38 1.02 -8.81 17.57
C HIS A 38 0.42 -7.69 18.43
N SER A 39 -0.89 -7.73 18.65
CA SER A 39 -1.60 -6.80 19.54
C SER A 39 -1.05 -6.84 20.96
N LYS A 40 -0.83 -8.04 21.53
CA LYS A 40 -0.19 -8.19 22.86
C LYS A 40 1.22 -7.60 22.89
N ASN A 41 2.03 -7.85 21.86
CA ASN A 41 3.39 -7.30 21.78
C ASN A 41 3.40 -5.77 21.76
N ARG A 42 2.37 -5.11 21.21
CA ARG A 42 2.26 -3.63 21.26
C ARG A 42 2.12 -3.08 22.68
N SER A 43 1.58 -3.86 23.61
CA SER A 43 1.43 -3.48 25.02
C SER A 43 2.54 -4.00 25.93
N ASP A 44 3.47 -4.80 25.42
CA ASP A 44 4.58 -5.39 26.19
C ASP A 44 5.87 -4.61 25.96
N SER A 45 6.30 -3.84 26.97
CA SER A 45 7.51 -3.02 26.89
C SER A 45 8.80 -3.82 26.68
N THR A 46 8.81 -5.12 26.98
CA THR A 46 9.96 -6.00 26.73
C THR A 46 10.12 -6.37 25.26
N LYS A 47 9.09 -6.12 24.43
CA LYS A 47 9.06 -6.40 23.00
C LYS A 47 9.34 -5.19 22.13
N TRP A 48 9.39 -3.99 22.71
CA TRP A 48 9.53 -2.75 21.97
C TRP A 48 10.93 -2.53 21.44
N SER A 49 11.02 -1.96 20.24
CA SER A 49 12.29 -1.54 19.67
C SER A 49 12.74 -0.21 20.28
N LEU A 50 13.70 -0.26 21.21
CA LEU A 50 14.31 0.94 21.79
C LEU A 50 14.99 1.82 20.72
N LYS A 51 15.51 1.21 19.65
CA LYS A 51 16.10 1.91 18.51
C LYS A 51 15.05 2.77 17.80
N ASN A 52 13.91 2.19 17.43
CA ASN A 52 12.83 2.92 16.77
C ASN A 52 12.27 4.02 17.68
N TRP A 53 12.04 3.69 18.97
CA TRP A 53 11.58 4.67 19.95
C TRP A 53 12.49 5.91 20.05
N LYS A 54 13.81 5.71 20.17
CA LYS A 54 14.77 6.82 20.24
C LYS A 54 14.74 7.68 18.98
N ALA A 55 14.73 7.04 17.80
CA ALA A 55 14.68 7.73 16.52
C ALA A 55 13.39 8.56 16.37
N ASP A 56 12.24 7.98 16.73
CA ASP A 56 10.95 8.66 16.63
C ASP A 56 10.84 9.81 17.63
N ASN A 57 11.30 9.60 18.86
CA ASN A 57 11.25 10.60 19.91
C ASN A 57 12.09 11.85 19.58
N GLN A 58 13.20 11.68 18.84
CA GLN A 58 14.04 12.77 18.35
C GLN A 58 13.42 13.51 17.15
N ASN A 59 12.58 12.85 16.37
CA ASN A 59 11.96 13.38 15.15
C ASN A 59 10.45 13.63 15.30
N LYS A 60 9.99 13.91 16.52
CA LYS A 60 8.57 14.17 16.81
C LYS A 60 8.04 15.31 15.95
N ARG A 61 6.92 15.06 15.28
CA ARG A 61 6.18 16.07 14.55
C ARG A 61 5.05 16.60 15.42
N VAL A 62 4.99 17.92 15.57
CA VAL A 62 3.89 18.62 16.27
C VAL A 62 2.80 19.12 15.32
N LYS A 63 3.01 18.92 14.01
CA LYS A 63 2.08 19.26 12.93
C LYS A 63 2.11 18.17 11.88
N GLY A 64 0.95 17.88 11.30
CA GLY A 64 0.77 16.88 10.27
C GLY A 64 -0.65 16.96 9.73
N LYS A 65 -0.85 16.49 8.50
CA LYS A 65 -2.14 16.45 7.82
C LYS A 65 -2.26 15.14 7.04
N PRO A 66 -3.48 14.59 6.90
CA PRO A 66 -4.70 14.95 7.64
C PRO A 66 -4.62 14.58 9.13
N ILE A 67 -3.73 13.65 9.50
CA ILE A 67 -3.51 13.20 10.88
C ILE A 67 -2.07 13.52 11.29
N ILE A 68 -1.91 14.05 12.50
CA ILE A 68 -0.58 14.22 13.11
C ILE A 68 -0.03 12.83 13.44
N GLU A 69 1.14 12.49 12.89
CA GLU A 69 1.82 11.23 13.19
C GLU A 69 2.32 11.25 14.64
N GLY A 70 1.59 10.55 15.50
CA GLY A 70 1.98 10.35 16.89
C GLY A 70 3.22 9.46 17.01
N VAL A 71 4.03 9.72 18.05
CA VAL A 71 5.12 8.84 18.44
C VAL A 71 4.63 7.92 19.54
N PHE A 72 4.62 6.63 19.27
CA PHE A 72 4.21 5.57 20.20
C PHE A 72 5.21 4.41 20.14
N PRO A 73 5.34 3.63 21.22
CA PRO A 73 6.21 2.46 21.21
C PRO A 73 5.77 1.43 20.16
N VAL A 74 6.75 0.81 19.48
CA VAL A 74 6.51 -0.19 18.45
C VAL A 74 7.27 -1.47 18.77
N PRO A 75 6.65 -2.65 18.60
CA PRO A 75 7.36 -3.92 18.71
C PRO A 75 8.54 -4.01 17.74
N ASP A 76 9.55 -4.82 18.08
CA ASP A 76 10.58 -5.19 17.12
C ASP A 76 9.95 -5.88 15.90
N TYR A 77 10.29 -5.42 14.70
CA TYR A 77 9.69 -5.93 13.47
C TYR A 77 9.96 -7.42 13.24
N ASN A 78 11.07 -7.95 13.77
CA ASN A 78 11.40 -9.37 13.67
C ASN A 78 10.40 -10.28 14.40
N LEU A 79 9.56 -9.73 15.29
CA LEU A 79 8.50 -10.48 15.98
C LEU A 79 7.32 -10.87 15.07
N ALA A 80 7.21 -10.27 13.88
CA ALA A 80 6.17 -10.58 12.90
C ALA A 80 6.60 -11.65 11.88
N ASP A 81 7.64 -12.45 12.18
CA ASP A 81 8.30 -13.42 11.28
C ASP A 81 8.72 -12.81 9.91
N SER A 82 8.93 -11.50 9.87
CA SER A 82 9.28 -10.76 8.68
C SER A 82 10.29 -9.69 9.00
N THR A 83 11.40 -9.68 8.28
CA THR A 83 12.23 -8.49 8.19
C THR A 83 11.47 -7.44 7.39
N PHE A 84 11.15 -6.32 8.01
CA PHE A 84 10.62 -5.17 7.29
C PHE A 84 11.60 -4.77 6.19
N ASN A 85 11.12 -4.73 4.94
CA ASN A 85 11.96 -4.48 3.77
C ASN A 85 11.71 -3.11 3.12
N GLY A 86 11.17 -2.15 3.86
CA GLY A 86 10.88 -0.82 3.34
C GLY A 86 9.45 -0.65 2.81
N LEU A 87 9.14 0.61 2.54
CA LEU A 87 7.90 1.10 1.96
C LEU A 87 8.20 2.47 1.35
N GLY A 88 7.26 3.02 0.58
CA GLY A 88 7.47 4.33 0.00
C GLY A 88 6.26 4.86 -0.73
N ASN A 89 6.51 5.93 -1.49
CA ASN A 89 5.52 6.56 -2.35
C ASN A 89 6.15 6.95 -3.68
N SER A 90 5.32 7.01 -4.72
CA SER A 90 5.67 7.50 -6.06
C SER A 90 4.56 8.42 -6.57
N GLY A 91 4.76 9.10 -7.70
CA GLY A 91 3.76 10.00 -8.25
C GLY A 91 4.34 11.13 -9.09
N ASP A 92 3.48 12.08 -9.44
CA ASP A 92 3.84 13.31 -10.13
C ASP A 92 3.46 14.53 -9.30
N TRP A 93 4.47 15.17 -8.71
CA TRP A 93 4.34 16.38 -7.91
C TRP A 93 4.25 17.65 -8.75
N LYS A 94 4.70 17.63 -10.00
CA LYS A 94 4.68 18.79 -10.91
C LYS A 94 3.36 18.90 -11.65
N GLY A 95 2.62 17.79 -11.73
CA GLY A 95 1.30 17.70 -12.30
C GLY A 95 1.36 17.44 -13.81
N PHE A 96 0.55 16.49 -14.24
CA PHE A 96 0.29 16.16 -15.63
C PHE A 96 -0.69 17.17 -16.24
N GLU A 97 -0.36 17.71 -17.41
CA GLU A 97 -1.24 18.61 -18.15
C GLU A 97 -2.25 17.80 -18.96
N LEU A 98 -3.54 17.92 -18.63
CA LEU A 98 -4.64 17.31 -19.36
C LEU A 98 -5.54 18.42 -19.92
N LYS A 99 -5.34 18.77 -21.19
CA LYS A 99 -5.96 19.95 -21.83
C LYS A 99 -5.62 21.24 -21.05
N ASN A 100 -6.59 21.86 -20.40
CA ASN A 100 -6.41 23.05 -19.54
C ASN A 100 -6.52 22.71 -18.04
N LYS A 101 -6.38 21.43 -17.69
CA LYS A 101 -6.47 20.89 -16.33
C LYS A 101 -5.13 20.36 -15.88
N LYS A 102 -4.87 20.45 -14.57
CA LYS A 102 -3.66 19.88 -13.96
C LYS A 102 -4.01 18.70 -13.07
N ILE A 103 -3.38 17.56 -13.31
CA ILE A 103 -3.63 16.33 -12.57
C ILE A 103 -2.39 15.98 -11.75
N ILE A 104 -2.56 15.81 -10.44
CA ILE A 104 -1.52 15.28 -9.56
C ILE A 104 -1.91 13.86 -9.17
N TYR A 105 -0.94 12.97 -9.08
CA TYR A 105 -1.20 11.66 -8.53
C TYR A 105 -0.07 11.21 -7.61
N HIS A 106 -0.45 10.40 -6.63
CA HIS A 106 0.47 9.73 -5.74
C HIS A 106 0.04 8.29 -5.48
N SER A 107 1.02 7.41 -5.39
CA SER A 107 0.87 6.00 -5.08
C SER A 107 1.62 5.66 -3.80
N LEU A 108 1.03 4.82 -2.97
CA LEU A 108 1.62 4.28 -1.74
C LEU A 108 1.91 2.81 -1.91
N TYR A 109 3.14 2.39 -1.58
CA TYR A 109 3.56 1.02 -1.76
C TYR A 109 4.31 0.45 -0.56
N VAL A 110 4.29 -0.88 -0.48
CA VAL A 110 5.11 -1.66 0.46
C VAL A 110 6.01 -2.61 -0.32
N ASN A 111 7.27 -2.70 0.08
CA ASN A 111 8.21 -3.61 -0.55
C ASN A 111 7.91 -5.07 -0.20
N LYS A 112 8.31 -5.95 -1.10
CA LYS A 112 8.20 -7.40 -0.93
C LYS A 112 8.91 -7.86 0.33
N ASN A 113 8.24 -8.70 1.12
CA ASN A 113 8.71 -9.31 2.35
C ASN A 113 7.99 -10.67 2.56
N ASN A 114 8.34 -11.40 3.63
CA ASN A 114 7.81 -12.75 3.87
C ASN A 114 6.28 -12.80 4.05
N ILE A 115 5.64 -11.68 4.41
CA ILE A 115 4.21 -11.58 4.66
C ILE A 115 3.44 -11.42 3.35
N ASN A 116 3.97 -10.62 2.42
CA ASN A 116 3.28 -10.32 1.17
C ASN A 116 3.81 -11.04 -0.06
N ASP A 117 4.94 -11.76 0.03
CA ASP A 117 5.58 -12.50 -1.08
C ASP A 117 4.58 -13.35 -1.89
N LYS A 118 3.71 -14.11 -1.20
CA LYS A 118 2.70 -14.95 -1.87
C LYS A 118 1.69 -14.18 -2.74
N TYR A 119 1.49 -12.88 -2.47
CA TYR A 119 0.58 -12.03 -3.25
C TYR A 119 1.30 -11.27 -4.37
N ILE A 120 2.63 -11.16 -4.29
CA ILE A 120 3.48 -10.48 -5.28
C ILE A 120 4.73 -11.29 -5.64
N PRO A 121 4.59 -12.53 -6.13
CA PRO A 121 5.72 -13.44 -6.33
C PRO A 121 6.81 -12.85 -7.24
N ASN A 122 6.42 -12.03 -8.22
CA ASN A 122 7.31 -11.49 -9.26
C ASN A 122 7.41 -9.96 -9.25
N LYS A 123 7.07 -9.29 -8.13
CA LYS A 123 7.12 -7.83 -8.06
C LYS A 123 7.97 -7.37 -6.86
N PRO A 124 8.78 -6.31 -7.00
CA PRO A 124 9.63 -5.83 -5.91
C PRO A 124 8.83 -5.16 -4.78
N ASN A 125 7.65 -4.66 -5.11
CA ASN A 125 6.73 -3.98 -4.20
C ASN A 125 5.30 -4.11 -4.72
N GLU A 126 4.35 -3.63 -3.92
CA GLU A 126 2.95 -3.50 -4.32
C GLU A 126 2.41 -2.14 -3.95
N VAL A 127 1.75 -1.50 -4.91
CA VAL A 127 0.93 -0.33 -4.64
C VAL A 127 -0.36 -0.80 -3.98
N PHE A 128 -0.67 -0.29 -2.79
CA PHE A 128 -1.93 -0.57 -2.11
C PHE A 128 -2.96 0.54 -2.26
N PHE A 129 -2.53 1.78 -2.58
CA PHE A 129 -3.42 2.90 -2.82
C PHE A 129 -2.80 3.91 -3.79
N THR A 130 -3.60 4.41 -4.73
CA THR A 130 -3.26 5.52 -5.63
C THR A 130 -4.39 6.53 -5.62
N ILE A 131 -4.03 7.80 -5.39
CA ILE A 131 -4.92 8.95 -5.53
C ILE A 131 -4.53 9.71 -6.80
N VAL A 132 -5.50 10.04 -7.64
CA VAL A 132 -5.33 10.87 -8.84
C VAL A 132 -6.30 12.03 -8.72
N ALA A 133 -5.79 13.24 -8.56
CA ALA A 133 -6.58 14.41 -8.22
C ALA A 133 -6.41 15.53 -9.23
N LEU A 134 -7.54 16.15 -9.56
CA LEU A 134 -7.57 17.42 -10.27
C LEU A 134 -7.17 18.57 -9.34
N THR A 135 -6.30 19.45 -9.84
CA THR A 135 -5.92 20.68 -9.16
C THR A 135 -5.80 21.85 -10.14
N ASP A 136 -5.96 23.05 -9.61
CA ASP A 136 -5.73 24.33 -10.27
C ASP A 136 -4.58 25.12 -9.58
N THR A 137 -3.81 24.46 -8.71
CA THR A 137 -2.65 25.03 -8.02
C THR A 137 -1.49 24.04 -7.96
N VAL A 138 -0.33 24.46 -8.44
CA VAL A 138 0.94 23.74 -8.32
C VAL A 138 2.03 24.74 -7.98
N ASP A 139 2.68 24.51 -6.84
CA ASP A 139 3.85 25.24 -6.39
C ASP A 139 5.09 24.40 -6.71
N THR A 140 5.72 24.68 -7.85
CA THR A 140 6.92 23.94 -8.30
C THR A 140 8.18 24.30 -7.52
N ASN A 141 8.12 25.29 -6.62
CA ASN A 141 9.28 25.75 -5.86
C ASN A 141 9.35 25.07 -4.50
N ARG A 142 8.25 25.12 -3.73
CA ARG A 142 8.20 24.54 -2.37
C ARG A 142 7.30 23.31 -2.25
N TYR A 143 6.60 22.94 -3.32
CA TYR A 143 5.69 21.79 -3.36
C TYR A 143 4.63 21.82 -2.25
N THR A 144 4.18 23.01 -1.86
CA THR A 144 3.22 23.18 -0.75
C THR A 144 1.79 22.76 -1.08
N HIS A 145 1.53 22.45 -2.36
CA HIS A 145 0.25 22.02 -2.88
C HIS A 145 -0.03 20.54 -2.64
N THR A 146 0.95 19.73 -2.25
CA THR A 146 0.72 18.32 -1.92
C THR A 146 1.71 17.82 -0.87
N ASN A 147 1.29 16.84 -0.07
CA ASN A 147 2.17 16.10 0.81
C ASN A 147 1.67 14.67 0.92
N ILE A 148 2.59 13.72 1.06
CA ILE A 148 2.29 12.31 1.26
C ILE A 148 3.26 11.70 2.25
N SER A 149 2.75 10.85 3.12
CA SER A 149 3.52 10.05 4.04
C SER A 149 3.00 8.63 4.11
N VAL A 150 3.89 7.72 4.46
CA VAL A 150 3.57 6.31 4.72
C VAL A 150 4.49 5.82 5.82
N THR A 151 3.93 5.10 6.78
CA THR A 151 4.62 4.72 8.01
C THR A 151 4.67 3.21 8.20
N SER A 152 5.84 2.74 8.62
CA SER A 152 6.07 1.33 8.96
C SER A 152 5.82 1.06 10.44
N ARG A 153 5.48 2.07 11.24
CA ARG A 153 5.26 1.94 12.69
C ARG A 153 4.09 1.05 13.06
N ASN A 154 3.31 0.63 12.07
CA ASN A 154 2.25 -0.35 12.20
C ASN A 154 2.61 -1.76 11.68
N HIS A 155 3.86 -2.00 11.25
CA HIS A 155 4.29 -3.26 10.66
C HIS A 155 3.79 -4.44 11.50
N PRO A 156 3.13 -5.44 10.88
CA PRO A 156 3.04 -5.69 9.44
C PRO A 156 1.85 -5.06 8.70
N HIS A 157 1.16 -4.12 9.34
CA HIS A 157 0.18 -3.25 8.68
C HIS A 157 0.87 -1.95 8.25
N TYR A 158 0.32 -1.32 7.23
CA TYR A 158 0.87 -0.09 6.68
C TYR A 158 -0.23 0.94 6.55
N VAL A 159 0.09 2.16 6.97
CA VAL A 159 -0.80 3.31 6.87
C VAL A 159 -0.06 4.37 6.09
N GLY A 160 -0.73 4.98 5.13
CA GLY A 160 -0.26 6.21 4.53
C GLY A 160 -1.37 7.23 4.43
N GLN A 161 -0.97 8.48 4.29
CA GLN A 161 -1.86 9.61 4.33
C GLN A 161 -1.26 10.77 3.55
N GLY A 162 -2.07 11.77 3.30
CA GLY A 162 -1.60 12.97 2.64
C GLY A 162 -2.72 13.89 2.24
N PHE A 163 -2.35 14.92 1.50
CA PHE A 163 -3.31 15.86 0.95
C PHE A 163 -2.88 16.34 -0.43
N ILE A 164 -3.85 16.74 -1.26
CA ILE A 164 -3.63 17.48 -2.49
C ILE A 164 -4.50 18.74 -2.45
N LYS A 165 -3.90 19.92 -2.59
CA LYS A 165 -4.61 21.20 -2.57
C LYS A 165 -5.11 21.58 -3.96
N THR A 166 -6.23 22.27 -3.95
CA THR A 166 -6.70 23.16 -4.99
C THR A 166 -6.62 24.59 -4.45
N LYS A 167 -6.90 25.63 -5.25
CA LYS A 167 -6.94 27.01 -4.77
C LYS A 167 -7.98 27.24 -3.66
N LYS A 168 -9.04 26.42 -3.61
CA LYS A 168 -10.19 26.62 -2.71
C LYS A 168 -10.46 25.48 -1.74
N ASN A 169 -9.91 24.30 -1.96
CA ASN A 169 -10.20 23.07 -1.21
C ASN A 169 -8.93 22.23 -1.01
N GLU A 170 -9.00 21.28 -0.08
CA GLU A 170 -7.96 20.29 0.20
C GLU A 170 -8.56 18.88 0.10
N ILE A 171 -7.91 18.03 -0.69
CA ILE A 171 -8.27 16.62 -0.84
C ILE A 171 -7.42 15.84 0.16
N ASP A 172 -7.99 15.55 1.32
CA ASP A 172 -7.33 14.79 2.37
C ASP A 172 -7.56 13.30 2.18
N PHE A 173 -6.53 12.49 2.38
CA PHE A 173 -6.65 11.05 2.33
C PHE A 173 -5.87 10.33 3.43
N VAL A 174 -6.43 9.20 3.86
CA VAL A 174 -5.76 8.19 4.68
C VAL A 174 -6.07 6.84 4.04
N SER A 175 -5.07 5.98 3.90
CA SER A 175 -5.25 4.63 3.42
C SER A 175 -4.42 3.66 4.24
N PHE A 176 -4.84 2.41 4.28
CA PHE A 176 -4.09 1.38 4.95
C PHE A 176 -4.27 0.03 4.28
N ILE A 177 -3.27 -0.82 4.47
CA ILE A 177 -3.33 -2.24 4.13
C ILE A 177 -2.88 -3.03 5.36
N THR A 178 -3.63 -4.08 5.67
CA THR A 178 -3.32 -4.99 6.77
C THR A 178 -2.57 -6.22 6.27
N ALA A 179 -1.87 -6.91 7.17
CA ALA A 179 -1.12 -8.12 6.83
C ALA A 179 -2.00 -9.26 6.30
N ASP A 180 -3.29 -9.30 6.68
CA ASP A 180 -4.32 -10.19 6.12
C ASP A 180 -5.00 -9.64 4.86
N ARG A 181 -4.48 -8.57 4.26
CA ARG A 181 -4.84 -8.05 2.91
C ARG A 181 -6.15 -7.28 2.83
N ASN A 182 -6.74 -6.92 3.97
CA ASN A 182 -7.78 -5.90 3.97
C ASN A 182 -7.14 -4.54 3.70
N ALA A 183 -7.71 -3.79 2.76
CA ALA A 183 -7.17 -2.51 2.33
C ALA A 183 -8.30 -1.51 2.10
N TYR A 184 -8.15 -0.31 2.65
CA TYR A 184 -9.18 0.73 2.59
C TYR A 184 -8.54 2.11 2.47
N ALA A 185 -9.29 3.05 1.90
CA ALA A 185 -8.98 4.46 1.94
C ALA A 185 -10.18 5.28 2.40
N LEU A 186 -9.90 6.36 3.11
CA LEU A 186 -10.80 7.47 3.36
C LEU A 186 -10.28 8.66 2.55
N VAL A 187 -11.09 9.21 1.66
CA VAL A 187 -10.77 10.44 0.92
C VAL A 187 -11.86 11.47 1.18
N ASN A 188 -11.51 12.56 1.87
CA ASN A 188 -12.46 13.54 2.43
C ASN A 188 -13.68 12.86 3.10
N MET A 189 -13.42 11.88 3.98
CA MET A 189 -14.42 11.08 4.71
C MET A 189 -15.27 10.11 3.86
N ARG A 190 -15.06 10.01 2.55
CA ARG A 190 -15.66 8.93 1.74
C ARG A 190 -14.80 7.65 1.85
N LEU A 191 -15.44 6.54 2.22
CA LEU A 191 -14.80 5.22 2.31
C LEU A 191 -14.69 4.55 0.93
N PHE A 192 -13.52 3.95 0.68
CA PHE A 192 -13.21 3.14 -0.49
C PHE A 192 -12.65 1.80 -0.03
N ASP A 193 -13.19 0.71 -0.57
CA ASP A 193 -12.66 -0.64 -0.39
C ASP A 193 -11.60 -0.91 -1.45
N LEU A 194 -10.32 -0.91 -1.08
CA LEU A 194 -9.22 -1.02 -2.04
C LEU A 194 -9.04 -2.45 -2.57
N ARG A 195 -9.85 -3.40 -2.11
CA ARG A 195 -9.88 -4.77 -2.65
C ARG A 195 -10.60 -4.85 -3.99
N VAL A 196 -11.51 -3.90 -4.29
CA VAL A 196 -12.20 -3.83 -5.60
C VAL A 196 -11.48 -2.93 -6.60
N GLY A 197 -10.48 -2.16 -6.17
CA GLY A 197 -9.72 -1.27 -7.03
C GLY A 197 -8.82 -0.34 -6.24
N ARG A 198 -7.59 -0.11 -6.70
CA ARG A 198 -6.58 0.63 -5.91
C ARG A 198 -6.38 2.07 -6.34
N ILE A 199 -7.08 2.51 -7.38
CA ILE A 199 -6.97 3.86 -7.94
C ILE A 199 -8.26 4.61 -7.62
N VAL A 200 -8.14 5.74 -6.95
CA VAL A 200 -9.24 6.67 -6.69
C VAL A 200 -8.97 7.96 -7.44
N LEU A 201 -9.83 8.28 -8.39
CA LEU A 201 -9.87 9.56 -9.06
C LEU A 201 -10.69 10.54 -8.23
N VAL A 202 -10.24 11.78 -8.09
CA VAL A 202 -10.95 12.84 -7.39
C VAL A 202 -10.94 14.12 -8.21
N ALA A 203 -12.11 14.68 -8.45
CA ALA A 203 -12.27 15.99 -9.07
C ALA A 203 -13.06 16.90 -8.13
N THR A 204 -12.50 18.08 -7.84
CA THR A 204 -13.24 19.13 -7.18
C THR A 204 -14.03 19.91 -8.22
N LYS A 205 -15.27 20.27 -7.89
CA LYS A 205 -16.15 21.09 -8.72
C LYS A 205 -16.00 22.58 -8.38
N LYS A 206 -16.44 23.45 -9.28
CA LYS A 206 -16.46 24.92 -9.11
C LYS A 206 -17.23 25.38 -7.87
N ASP A 207 -18.23 24.61 -7.45
CA ASP A 207 -19.04 24.83 -6.24
C ASP A 207 -18.37 24.32 -4.95
N GLY A 208 -17.17 23.73 -5.05
CA GLY A 208 -16.42 23.17 -3.92
C GLY A 208 -16.79 21.74 -3.54
N THR A 209 -17.78 21.13 -4.19
CA THR A 209 -18.11 19.71 -3.95
C THR A 209 -17.10 18.77 -4.62
N PHE A 210 -16.98 17.55 -4.10
CA PHE A 210 -16.08 16.53 -4.64
C PHE A 210 -16.84 15.49 -5.45
N ARG A 211 -16.27 15.09 -6.58
CA ARG A 211 -16.60 13.86 -7.30
C ARG A 211 -15.47 12.88 -7.17
N SER A 212 -15.80 11.60 -7.08
CA SER A 212 -14.79 10.53 -7.04
C SER A 212 -15.24 9.29 -7.79
N LEU A 213 -14.28 8.62 -8.41
CA LEU A 213 -14.43 7.38 -9.15
C LEU A 213 -13.33 6.41 -8.71
N GLN A 214 -13.69 5.18 -8.40
CA GLN A 214 -12.73 4.12 -8.09
C GLN A 214 -12.57 3.25 -9.32
N LEU A 215 -11.32 3.01 -9.75
CA LEU A 215 -11.02 2.13 -10.86
C LEU A 215 -10.52 0.79 -10.35
N GLU A 216 -11.03 -0.29 -10.96
CA GLU A 216 -10.46 -1.61 -10.80
C GLU A 216 -9.00 -1.60 -11.29
N SER A 217 -8.12 -2.24 -10.54
CA SER A 217 -6.73 -2.40 -10.93
C SER A 217 -6.13 -3.67 -10.34
N PRO A 218 -5.31 -4.41 -11.12
CA PRO A 218 -4.56 -5.53 -10.58
C PRO A 218 -3.52 -5.04 -9.58
N ILE A 219 -2.92 -5.97 -8.84
CA ILE A 219 -1.75 -5.69 -8.03
C ILE A 219 -0.60 -5.30 -8.96
N MET A 220 -0.09 -4.08 -8.80
CA MET A 220 1.00 -3.53 -9.59
C MET A 220 2.15 -3.09 -8.69
N SER A 221 3.36 -3.12 -9.24
CA SER A 221 4.51 -2.43 -8.65
C SER A 221 4.34 -0.90 -8.77
N SER A 222 5.18 -0.14 -8.07
CA SER A 222 5.24 1.32 -8.18
C SER A 222 5.45 1.79 -9.62
N ASP A 223 6.29 1.08 -10.38
CA ASP A 223 6.68 1.46 -11.73
C ASP A 223 5.55 1.14 -12.71
N GLU A 224 4.98 -0.06 -12.62
CA GLU A 224 3.81 -0.47 -13.39
C GLU A 224 2.62 0.48 -13.15
N MET A 225 2.39 0.87 -11.90
CA MET A 225 1.32 1.83 -11.57
C MET A 225 1.59 3.21 -12.16
N ASN A 226 2.82 3.72 -12.11
CA ASN A 226 3.14 5.02 -12.70
C ASN A 226 2.86 5.01 -14.21
N GLU A 227 3.33 3.97 -14.93
CA GLU A 227 3.07 3.81 -16.36
C GLU A 227 1.58 3.69 -16.65
N TYR A 228 0.84 2.94 -15.83
CA TYR A 228 -0.59 2.75 -15.98
C TYR A 228 -1.37 4.07 -15.81
N ILE A 229 -1.06 4.89 -14.80
CA ILE A 229 -1.71 6.20 -14.62
C ILE A 229 -1.43 7.11 -15.81
N GLN A 230 -0.20 7.16 -16.32
CA GLN A 230 0.14 7.94 -17.51
C GLN A 230 -0.65 7.47 -18.74
N HIS A 231 -0.79 6.15 -18.91
CA HIS A 231 -1.60 5.57 -19.97
C HIS A 231 -3.08 5.97 -19.84
N LEU A 232 -3.68 5.85 -18.65
CA LEU A 232 -5.07 6.24 -18.40
C LEU A 232 -5.30 7.71 -18.71
N LEU A 233 -4.44 8.60 -18.22
CA LEU A 233 -4.57 10.05 -18.44
C LEU A 233 -4.39 10.46 -19.91
N SER A 234 -3.71 9.64 -20.71
CA SER A 234 -3.43 9.92 -22.12
C SER A 234 -4.42 9.27 -23.09
N ASN A 235 -4.96 8.09 -22.75
CA ASN A 235 -5.67 7.24 -23.71
C ASN A 235 -7.08 6.82 -23.27
N ASP A 236 -7.39 6.83 -21.97
CA ASP A 236 -8.67 6.36 -21.48
C ASP A 236 -9.72 7.48 -21.53
N LYS A 237 -10.70 7.32 -22.43
CA LYS A 237 -11.75 8.32 -22.67
C LYS A 237 -12.62 8.55 -21.44
N GLU A 238 -12.85 7.55 -20.61
CA GLU A 238 -13.67 7.67 -19.41
C GLU A 238 -12.93 8.43 -18.31
N VAL A 239 -11.65 8.13 -18.10
CA VAL A 239 -10.79 8.84 -17.15
C VAL A 239 -10.59 10.30 -17.58
N ILE A 240 -10.27 10.53 -18.86
CA ILE A 240 -10.17 11.88 -19.41
C ILE A 240 -11.51 12.61 -19.30
N GLY A 241 -12.60 11.92 -19.61
CA GLY A 241 -13.96 12.42 -19.50
C GLY A 241 -14.31 12.81 -18.05
N PHE A 242 -13.92 12.01 -17.07
CA PHE A 242 -14.16 12.28 -15.65
C PHE A 242 -13.54 13.61 -15.21
N PHE A 243 -12.29 13.88 -15.60
CA PHE A 243 -11.58 15.09 -15.20
C PHE A 243 -11.97 16.33 -16.01
N THR A 244 -12.33 16.16 -17.29
CA THR A 244 -12.55 17.30 -18.21
C THR A 244 -14.00 17.79 -18.26
N GLN A 245 -14.84 17.39 -17.30
CA GLN A 245 -16.21 17.89 -17.18
C GLN A 245 -16.25 19.41 -16.95
N PRO A 246 -17.21 20.15 -17.54
CA PRO A 246 -17.27 21.61 -17.47
C PRO A 246 -17.37 22.20 -16.05
N GLU A 247 -17.97 21.46 -15.12
CA GLU A 247 -18.15 21.85 -13.73
C GLU A 247 -16.89 21.68 -12.87
N ASN A 248 -15.89 20.93 -13.35
CA ASN A 248 -14.65 20.71 -12.62
C ASN A 248 -13.74 21.96 -12.68
N ILE A 249 -12.95 22.20 -11.64
CA ILE A 249 -12.03 23.36 -11.55
C ILE A 249 -10.72 23.18 -12.29
#